data_AF-T2IJG9-F1
#
_entry.id   AF-T2IJG9-F1
#
_cell.length_a   1.000
_cell.length_b   1.000
_cell.length_c   1.000
_cell.angle_alpha   90.00
_cell.angle_beta   90.00
_cell.angle_gamma   90.00
#
_symmetry.space_group_name_H-M   'P 1'
#
loop_
_entity.id
_entity.type
_entity.pdbx_description
1 polymer ?
#
loop_
_entity_poly.entity_id
_entity_poly.type
_entity_poly.pdbx_seq_one_letter_code
_entity_poly.pdbx_strand_id
1 'polypeptide(L)'
;MKKLLVTGASGFLGYNLCQYAQENWQVYGSYYNHKLDSKNINFVKVDVTNIDELQTIFKQIKPDAVIHLAAASKPNYCQNNPEDSYKINVTASGNIAKLCADVNIPCVFTSTDLVFDGLNPPYKESDPVSPISYYGEQKVKAEQEMLIIYPKTVICRMPLMFGCDSLG
;
A
#
# COMPACT_ATOMS: atom_id res chain seq x y z
N MET A 1 -17.32 7.45 -14.32
CA MET A 1 -17.00 7.09 -12.92
C MET A 1 -15.51 7.31 -12.72
N LYS A 2 -15.07 7.81 -11.56
CA LYS A 2 -13.63 7.99 -11.29
C LYS A 2 -12.95 6.62 -11.14
N LYS A 3 -11.65 6.55 -11.47
CA LYS A 3 -10.84 5.34 -11.43
C LYS A 3 -10.00 5.27 -10.18
N LEU A 4 -10.07 4.16 -9.47
CA LEU A 4 -9.29 3.89 -8.26
C LEU A 4 -8.29 2.77 -8.55
N LEU A 5 -7.00 3.02 -8.35
CA LEU A 5 -5.98 1.97 -8.35
C LEU A 5 -5.70 1.53 -6.91
N VAL A 6 -5.90 0.25 -6.63
CA VAL A 6 -5.57 -0.39 -5.35
C VAL A 6 -4.41 -1.35 -5.57
N THR A 7 -3.25 -1.10 -4.98
CA THR A 7 -2.15 -2.08 -5.05
C THR A 7 -2.29 -3.12 -3.95
N GLY A 8 -1.85 -4.36 -4.19
CA GLY A 8 -2.00 -5.43 -3.18
C GLY A 8 -3.44 -5.91 -3.02
N ALA A 9 -4.21 -5.82 -4.11
CA ALA A 9 -5.64 -6.16 -4.15
C ALA A 9 -5.91 -7.65 -3.87
N SER A 10 -4.91 -8.52 -4.03
CA SER A 10 -5.01 -9.94 -3.68
C SER A 10 -4.77 -10.26 -2.21
N GLY A 11 -4.44 -9.26 -1.38
CA GLY A 11 -4.34 -9.42 0.07
C GLY A 11 -5.69 -9.24 0.77
N PHE A 12 -5.77 -9.62 2.05
CA PHE A 12 -6.98 -9.54 2.87
C PHE A 12 -7.66 -8.16 2.82
N LEU A 13 -6.93 -7.09 3.13
CA LEU A 13 -7.47 -5.73 3.10
C LEU A 13 -7.80 -5.28 1.67
N GLY A 14 -6.90 -5.57 0.73
CA GLY A 14 -7.05 -5.11 -0.66
C GLY A 14 -8.26 -5.70 -1.35
N TYR A 15 -8.58 -6.97 -1.11
CA TYR A 15 -9.77 -7.59 -1.69
C TYR A 15 -11.04 -6.95 -1.15
N ASN A 16 -11.16 -6.84 0.18
CA ASN A 16 -12.34 -6.26 0.83
C ASN A 16 -12.53 -4.79 0.43
N LEU A 17 -11.43 -4.02 0.35
CA LEU A 17 -11.48 -2.64 -0.13
C LEU A 17 -11.94 -2.55 -1.58
N CYS A 18 -11.43 -3.40 -2.48
CA CYS A 18 -11.86 -3.40 -3.88
C CYS A 18 -13.36 -3.70 -3.99
N GLN A 19 -13.86 -4.67 -3.21
CA GLN A 19 -15.27 -5.04 -3.20
C GLN A 19 -16.16 -3.91 -2.68
N TYR A 20 -15.73 -3.19 -1.64
CA TYR A 20 -16.46 -2.03 -1.12
C TYR A 20 -16.42 -0.84 -2.08
N ALA A 21 -15.26 -0.53 -2.65
CA ALA A 21 -15.07 0.65 -3.48
C ALA A 21 -15.80 0.59 -4.83
N GLN A 22 -16.14 -0.61 -5.33
CA GLN A 22 -16.80 -0.79 -6.64
C GLN A 22 -18.17 -0.10 -6.74
N GLU A 23 -18.81 0.20 -5.60
CA GLU A 23 -20.09 0.93 -5.56
C GLU A 23 -19.95 2.37 -6.09
N ASN A 24 -18.78 2.99 -5.93
CA ASN A 24 -18.54 4.40 -6.20
C ASN A 24 -17.40 4.65 -7.21
N TRP A 25 -16.57 3.64 -7.47
CA TRP A 25 -15.36 3.74 -8.27
C TRP A 25 -15.27 2.65 -9.34
N GLN A 26 -14.65 2.99 -10.46
CA GLN A 26 -14.14 1.99 -11.39
C GLN A 26 -12.81 1.47 -10.82
N VAL A 27 -12.85 0.28 -10.20
CA VAL A 27 -11.71 -0.26 -9.46
C VAL A 27 -10.75 -1.04 -10.37
N TYR A 28 -9.46 -0.74 -10.21
CA TYR A 28 -8.35 -1.48 -10.76
C TYR A 28 -7.50 -2.02 -9.61
N GLY A 29 -7.43 -3.33 -9.45
CA GLY A 29 -6.70 -3.98 -8.36
C GLY A 29 -5.40 -4.61 -8.86
N SER A 30 -4.24 -4.22 -8.34
CA SER A 30 -2.98 -4.87 -8.70
C SER A 30 -2.65 -6.07 -7.81
N TYR A 31 -2.12 -7.13 -8.41
CA TYR A 31 -1.66 -8.33 -7.71
C TYR A 31 -0.32 -8.81 -8.29
N TYR A 32 0.42 -9.62 -7.53
CA TYR A 32 1.66 -10.24 -7.98
C TYR A 32 1.49 -11.74 -8.28
N ASN A 33 1.32 -12.55 -7.23
CA ASN A 33 1.27 -14.01 -7.36
C ASN A 33 -0.14 -14.61 -7.44
N HIS A 34 -1.13 -13.97 -6.81
CA HIS A 34 -2.48 -14.52 -6.69
C HIS A 34 -3.45 -13.75 -7.58
N LYS A 35 -3.75 -14.33 -8.75
CA LYS A 35 -4.77 -13.77 -9.64
C LYS A 35 -6.14 -13.93 -9.00
N LEU A 36 -6.89 -12.84 -9.01
CA LEU A 36 -8.30 -12.81 -8.64
C LEU A 36 -9.16 -12.62 -9.88
N ASP A 37 -10.42 -13.00 -9.77
CA ASP A 37 -11.43 -12.73 -10.78
C ASP A 37 -12.68 -12.15 -10.11
N SER A 38 -13.23 -11.09 -10.71
CA SER A 38 -14.47 -10.45 -10.30
C SER A 38 -15.02 -9.69 -11.50
N LYS A 39 -16.32 -9.81 -11.75
CA LYS A 39 -16.97 -9.19 -12.92
C LYS A 39 -16.83 -7.67 -12.95
N ASN A 40 -16.66 -7.03 -11.79
CA ASN A 40 -16.72 -5.58 -11.64
C ASN A 40 -15.37 -4.94 -11.30
N ILE A 41 -14.32 -5.75 -11.08
CA ILE A 41 -12.98 -5.25 -10.71
C ILE A 41 -11.99 -5.67 -11.78
N ASN A 42 -11.20 -4.72 -12.26
CA ASN A 42 -10.16 -4.97 -13.26
C ASN A 42 -8.87 -5.34 -12.54
N PHE A 43 -8.57 -6.64 -12.42
CA PHE A 43 -7.32 -7.09 -11.81
C PHE A 43 -6.15 -7.05 -12.80
N VAL A 44 -5.03 -6.48 -12.38
CA VAL A 44 -3.82 -6.31 -13.22
C VAL A 44 -2.61 -6.92 -12.51
N LYS A 45 -1.88 -7.80 -13.20
CA LYS A 45 -0.63 -8.34 -12.65
C LYS A 45 0.47 -7.29 -12.73
N VAL A 46 1.11 -6.99 -11.60
CA VAL A 46 2.17 -5.98 -11.48
C VAL A 46 3.14 -6.38 -10.38
N ASP A 47 4.43 -6.38 -10.70
CA ASP A 47 5.48 -6.31 -9.68
C ASP A 47 5.68 -4.86 -9.23
N VAL A 48 5.33 -4.56 -7.98
CA VAL A 48 5.47 -3.19 -7.44
C VAL A 48 6.93 -2.76 -7.30
N THR A 49 7.88 -3.69 -7.32
CA THR A 49 9.32 -3.36 -7.32
C THR A 49 9.81 -2.95 -8.71
N ASN A 50 9.05 -3.24 -9.76
CA ASN A 50 9.36 -2.88 -11.14
C ASN A 50 8.72 -1.53 -11.51
N ILE A 51 9.54 -0.47 -11.56
CA ILE A 51 9.08 0.88 -11.90
C ILE A 51 8.48 0.98 -13.31
N ASP A 52 8.98 0.22 -14.27
CA ASP A 52 8.50 0.27 -15.65
C ASP A 52 7.08 -0.32 -15.78
N GLU A 53 6.80 -1.39 -15.02
CA GLU A 53 5.45 -1.95 -14.89
C GLU A 53 4.50 -0.95 -14.23
N LEU A 54 4.94 -0.29 -13.13
CA LEU A 54 4.16 0.75 -12.47
C LEU A 54 3.85 1.92 -13.41
N GLN A 55 4.83 2.42 -14.14
CA GLN A 55 4.62 3.48 -15.13
C GLN A 55 3.64 3.06 -16.22
N THR A 56 3.74 1.80 -16.68
CA THR A 56 2.86 1.26 -17.70
C THR A 56 1.41 1.23 -17.23
N ILE A 57 1.14 0.74 -16.02
CA ILE A 57 -0.24 0.73 -15.50
C ILE A 57 -0.78 2.14 -15.26
N PHE A 58 0.04 3.09 -14.80
CA PHE A 58 -0.40 4.48 -14.61
C PHE A 58 -0.80 5.12 -15.95
N LYS A 59 -0.02 4.88 -17.02
CA LYS A 59 -0.32 5.38 -18.37
C LYS A 59 -1.59 4.75 -18.96
N GLN A 60 -1.79 3.44 -18.76
CA GLN A 60 -2.94 2.71 -19.28
C GLN A 60 -4.23 3.02 -18.53
N ILE A 61 -4.18 2.96 -17.19
CA ILE A 61 -5.36 3.14 -16.33
C ILE A 61 -5.73 4.62 -16.24
N LYS A 62 -4.72 5.50 -16.09
CA LYS A 62 -4.89 6.92 -15.73
C LYS A 62 -5.76 7.05 -14.46
N PRO A 63 -5.29 6.55 -13.30
CA PRO A 63 -6.08 6.56 -12.07
C PRO A 63 -6.37 7.99 -11.61
N ASP A 64 -7.55 8.21 -11.02
CA ASP A 64 -7.93 9.46 -10.37
C ASP A 64 -7.51 9.49 -8.89
N ALA A 65 -7.20 8.33 -8.29
CA ALA A 65 -6.67 8.16 -6.94
C ALA A 65 -5.97 6.80 -6.78
N VAL A 66 -5.07 6.70 -5.80
CA VAL A 66 -4.35 5.46 -5.46
C VAL A 66 -4.50 5.14 -3.98
N ILE A 67 -4.76 3.86 -3.67
CA ILE A 67 -4.62 3.29 -2.33
C ILE A 67 -3.55 2.20 -2.39
N HIS A 68 -2.41 2.45 -1.74
CA HIS A 68 -1.23 1.59 -1.78
C HIS A 68 -1.22 0.63 -0.57
N LEU A 69 -1.59 -0.64 -0.82
CA LEU A 69 -1.64 -1.70 0.19
C LEU A 69 -0.61 -2.83 -0.05
N ALA A 70 0.09 -2.80 -1.17
CA ALA A 70 1.10 -3.81 -1.48
C ALA A 70 2.28 -3.66 -0.51
N ALA A 71 2.59 -4.73 0.22
CA ALA A 71 3.68 -4.78 1.17
C ALA A 71 4.11 -6.22 1.44
N ALA A 72 5.38 -6.41 1.76
CA ALA A 72 5.84 -7.57 2.50
C ALA A 72 5.44 -7.38 3.97
N SER A 73 4.21 -7.80 4.32
CA SER A 73 3.58 -7.48 5.61
C SER A 73 3.93 -8.44 6.76
N LYS A 74 4.66 -9.53 6.49
CA LYS A 74 5.06 -10.50 7.52
C LYS A 74 6.36 -10.04 8.20
N PRO A 75 6.38 -9.70 9.51
CA PRO A 75 7.59 -9.21 10.17
C PRO A 75 8.77 -10.18 10.09
N ASN A 76 8.52 -11.48 10.27
CA ASN A 76 9.55 -12.52 10.14
C ASN A 76 10.17 -12.58 8.73
N TYR A 77 9.37 -12.28 7.70
CA TYR A 77 9.90 -12.23 6.34
C TYR A 77 10.87 -11.04 6.18
N CYS A 78 10.52 -9.88 6.71
CA CYS A 78 11.37 -8.69 6.66
C CYS A 78 12.67 -8.89 7.45
N GLN A 79 12.59 -9.58 8.60
CA GLN A 79 13.75 -9.95 9.40
C GLN A 79 14.73 -10.84 8.63
N ASN A 80 14.21 -11.84 7.91
CA ASN A 80 15.03 -12.82 7.20
C ASN A 80 15.48 -12.35 5.82
N ASN A 81 14.77 -11.38 5.22
CA ASN A 81 15.01 -10.88 3.86
C ASN A 81 14.97 -9.34 3.83
N PRO A 82 15.85 -8.64 4.58
CA PRO A 82 15.75 -7.20 4.78
C PRO A 82 15.91 -6.41 3.47
N GLU A 83 16.80 -6.81 2.57
CA GLU A 83 17.00 -6.10 1.29
C GLU A 83 15.80 -6.24 0.34
N ASP A 84 15.23 -7.44 0.25
CA ASP A 84 14.08 -7.69 -0.62
C ASP A 84 12.82 -6.99 -0.09
N SER A 85 12.54 -7.15 1.20
CA SER A 85 11.43 -6.45 1.86
C SER A 85 11.58 -4.94 1.79
N TYR A 86 12.80 -4.39 1.83
CA TYR A 86 13.04 -2.95 1.63
C TYR A 86 12.62 -2.48 0.24
N LYS A 87 12.95 -3.23 -0.82
CA LYS A 87 12.51 -2.90 -2.20
C LYS A 87 10.99 -2.86 -2.29
N ILE A 88 10.31 -3.83 -1.67
CA ILE A 88 8.84 -3.94 -1.68
C ILE A 88 8.18 -2.85 -0.82
N ASN A 89 8.68 -2.61 0.40
CA ASN A 89 8.01 -1.79 1.40
C ASN A 89 8.41 -0.31 1.35
N VAL A 90 9.62 0.00 0.89
CA VAL A 90 10.16 1.37 0.92
C VAL A 90 10.30 1.91 -0.49
N THR A 91 11.14 1.27 -1.32
CA THR A 91 11.43 1.76 -2.68
C THR A 91 10.16 1.79 -3.55
N ALA A 92 9.36 0.73 -3.54
CA ALA A 92 8.11 0.70 -4.28
C ALA A 92 7.11 1.77 -3.80
N SER A 93 7.04 2.03 -2.50
CA SER A 93 6.16 3.06 -1.93
C SER A 93 6.58 4.47 -2.37
N GLY A 94 7.88 4.77 -2.35
CA GLY A 94 8.42 6.03 -2.90
C GLY A 94 8.09 6.20 -4.39
N ASN A 95 8.23 5.12 -5.17
CA ASN A 95 7.85 5.11 -6.59
C ASN A 95 6.36 5.39 -6.82
N ILE A 96 5.47 4.79 -6.02
CA ILE A 96 4.03 5.08 -6.09
C ILE A 96 3.73 6.54 -5.75
N ALA A 97 4.34 7.09 -4.68
CA ALA A 97 4.19 8.50 -4.32
C ALA A 97 4.65 9.41 -5.46
N LYS A 98 5.79 9.10 -6.09
CA LYS A 98 6.32 9.85 -7.23
C LYS A 98 5.35 9.85 -8.41
N LEU A 99 4.83 8.68 -8.77
CA LEU A 99 3.85 8.57 -9.85
C LEU A 99 2.56 9.33 -9.54
N CYS A 100 2.09 9.31 -8.30
CA CYS A 100 0.93 10.10 -7.88
C CYS A 100 1.20 11.61 -7.93
N ALA A 101 2.41 12.05 -7.56
CA ALA A 101 2.83 13.45 -7.63
C ALA A 101 2.90 13.95 -9.07
N ASP A 102 3.45 13.15 -9.99
CA ASP A 102 3.62 13.51 -11.39
C ASP A 102 2.30 13.81 -12.11
N VAL A 103 1.20 13.17 -11.67
CA VAL A 103 -0.15 13.42 -12.17
C VAL A 103 -1.05 14.16 -11.17
N ASN A 104 -0.50 14.56 -10.02
CA ASN A 104 -1.17 15.30 -8.94
C ASN A 104 -2.54 14.72 -8.51
N ILE A 105 -2.57 13.40 -8.25
CA ILE A 105 -3.76 12.68 -7.75
C ILE A 105 -3.63 12.32 -6.26
N PRO A 106 -4.73 12.11 -5.52
CA PRO A 106 -4.67 11.64 -4.14
C PRO A 106 -3.98 10.27 -4.03
N CYS A 107 -3.16 10.13 -2.99
CA CYS A 107 -2.46 8.90 -2.64
C CYS A 107 -2.70 8.58 -1.16
N VAL A 108 -3.19 7.38 -0.86
CA VAL A 108 -3.30 6.86 0.50
C VAL A 108 -2.32 5.70 0.65
N PHE A 109 -1.54 5.72 1.72
CA PHE A 109 -0.63 4.63 2.09
C PHE A 109 -1.07 3.98 3.40
N THR A 110 -1.16 2.66 3.41
CA THR A 110 -1.38 1.92 4.66
C THR A 110 -0.06 1.60 5.35
N SER A 111 0.13 2.24 6.48
CA SER A 111 1.18 1.95 7.45
C SER A 111 0.63 1.04 8.58
N THR A 112 1.32 1.01 9.72
CA THR A 112 1.08 0.06 10.81
C THR A 112 1.24 0.75 12.17
N ASP A 113 0.57 0.24 13.20
CA ASP A 113 0.85 0.57 14.59
C ASP A 113 2.24 0.11 15.07
N LEU A 114 2.87 -0.84 14.39
CA LEU A 114 4.24 -1.31 14.66
C LEU A 114 5.35 -0.27 14.37
N VAL A 115 4.97 0.96 14.00
CA VAL A 115 5.87 2.11 13.99
C VAL A 115 6.15 2.64 15.41
N PHE A 116 5.36 2.22 16.40
CA PHE A 116 5.52 2.58 17.80
C PHE A 116 6.10 1.40 18.61
N ASP A 117 6.66 1.70 19.79
CA ASP A 117 7.28 0.69 20.68
C ASP A 117 6.28 0.03 21.65
N GLY A 118 5.08 0.58 21.77
CA GLY A 118 4.03 0.07 22.66
C GLY A 118 4.22 0.41 24.15
N LEU A 119 5.20 1.26 24.50
CA LEU A 119 5.52 1.58 25.90
C LEU A 119 4.63 2.66 26.52
N ASN A 120 4.05 3.57 25.72
CA ASN A 120 3.25 4.71 26.20
C ASN A 120 1.91 4.88 25.46
N PRO A 121 1.02 3.87 25.47
CA PRO A 121 -0.29 3.99 24.82
C PRO A 121 -1.26 4.90 25.61
N PRO A 122 -2.26 5.51 24.97
CA PRO A 122 -2.56 5.44 23.53
C PRO A 122 -1.71 6.44 22.71
N TYR A 123 -1.25 6.01 21.53
CA TYR A 123 -0.49 6.86 20.61
C TYR A 123 -1.41 7.74 19.75
N LYS A 124 -0.98 8.98 19.53
CA LYS A 124 -1.52 9.93 18.55
C LYS A 124 -0.68 9.92 17.28
N GLU A 125 -1.24 10.44 16.19
CA GLU A 125 -0.53 10.59 14.92
C GLU A 125 0.69 11.50 15.03
N SER A 126 0.66 12.46 15.96
CA SER A 126 1.75 13.39 16.27
C SER A 126 2.84 12.81 17.16
N ASP A 127 2.63 11.64 17.76
CA ASP A 127 3.61 11.06 18.67
C ASP A 127 4.83 10.53 17.89
N PRO A 128 6.03 10.58 18.49
CA PRO A 128 7.23 10.09 17.84
C PRO A 128 7.13 8.59 17.56
N VAL A 129 7.59 8.18 16.38
CA VAL A 129 7.72 6.77 15.99
C VAL A 129 8.98 6.17 16.63
N SER A 130 8.87 4.92 17.08
CA SER A 130 9.91 4.14 17.76
C SER A 130 9.72 2.66 17.41
N PRO A 131 9.99 2.23 16.15
CA PRO A 131 9.76 0.86 15.74
C PRO A 131 10.77 -0.10 16.38
N ILE A 132 10.30 -1.28 16.79
CA ILE A 132 11.11 -2.34 17.40
C ILE A 132 11.34 -3.55 16.47
N SER A 133 10.99 -3.41 15.19
CA SER A 133 11.12 -4.47 14.19
C SER A 133 11.52 -3.89 12.82
N TYR A 134 12.21 -4.69 11.99
CA TYR A 134 12.53 -4.27 10.61
C TYR A 134 11.31 -3.89 9.78
N TYR A 135 10.18 -4.58 9.97
CA TYR A 135 8.93 -4.22 9.29
C TYR A 135 8.44 -2.83 9.71
N GLY A 136 8.43 -2.54 11.01
CA GLY A 136 8.10 -1.21 11.53
C GLY A 136 9.06 -0.12 11.03
N GLU A 137 10.37 -0.40 11.06
CA GLU A 137 11.40 0.52 10.54
C GLU A 137 11.18 0.83 9.06
N GLN A 138 10.92 -0.19 8.24
CA GLN A 138 10.65 0.00 6.82
C GLN A 138 9.37 0.81 6.58
N LYS A 139 8.31 0.59 7.37
CA LYS A 139 7.08 1.40 7.29
C LYS A 139 7.33 2.86 7.64
N VAL A 140 8.12 3.14 8.69
CA VAL A 140 8.53 4.51 9.02
C VAL A 140 9.31 5.15 7.87
N LYS A 141 10.27 4.42 7.28
CA LYS A 141 11.05 4.92 6.12
C LYS A 141 10.15 5.20 4.92
N ALA A 142 9.20 4.33 4.63
CA ALA A 142 8.23 4.52 3.56
C ALA A 142 7.35 5.75 3.81
N GLU A 143 6.83 5.95 5.03
CA GLU A 143 6.08 7.16 5.38
C GLU A 143 6.89 8.43 5.10
N GLN A 144 8.13 8.47 5.57
CA GLN A 144 9.04 9.62 5.39
C GLN A 144 9.33 9.88 3.91
N GLU A 145 9.71 8.85 3.16
CA GLU A 145 10.05 8.97 1.75
C GLU A 145 8.84 9.42 0.92
N MET A 146 7.67 8.82 1.14
CA MET A 146 6.44 9.20 0.44
C MET A 146 6.02 10.65 0.75
N LEU A 147 6.15 11.11 2.00
CA LEU A 147 5.80 12.49 2.38
C LEU A 147 6.81 13.51 1.83
N ILE A 148 8.09 13.17 1.73
CA ILE A 148 9.11 14.02 1.09
C ILE A 148 8.82 14.16 -0.41
N ILE A 149 8.51 13.04 -1.09
CA ILE A 149 8.25 13.02 -2.53
C ILE A 149 6.90 13.67 -2.85
N TYR A 150 5.87 13.37 -2.05
CA TYR A 150 4.51 13.84 -2.27
C TYR A 150 3.81 14.18 -0.95
N PRO A 151 3.92 15.44 -0.48
CA PRO A 151 3.35 15.88 0.81
C PRO A 151 1.83 15.75 0.95
N LYS A 152 1.10 15.52 -0.15
CA LYS A 152 -0.35 15.26 -0.15
C LYS A 152 -0.71 13.79 0.13
N THR A 153 0.29 12.92 0.29
CA THR A 153 0.06 11.52 0.66
C THR A 153 -0.59 11.45 2.04
N VAL A 154 -1.68 10.70 2.15
CA VAL A 154 -2.34 10.42 3.43
C VAL A 154 -1.80 9.09 3.97
N ILE A 155 -1.28 9.12 5.19
CA ILE A 155 -0.76 7.94 5.88
C ILE A 155 -1.81 7.41 6.85
N CYS A 156 -2.18 6.14 6.70
CA CYS A 156 -3.08 5.44 7.61
C CYS A 156 -2.30 4.39 8.42
N ARG A 157 -1.93 4.71 9.66
CA ARG A 157 -1.30 3.74 10.59
C ARG A 157 -2.39 2.84 11.18
N MET A 158 -2.40 1.57 10.79
CA MET A 158 -3.47 0.64 11.18
C MET A 158 -2.97 -0.45 12.13
N PRO A 159 -3.79 -0.86 13.12
CA PRO A 159 -3.47 -1.99 13.97
C PRO A 159 -3.68 -3.32 13.25
N LEU A 160 -3.45 -4.43 13.97
CA LEU A 160 -3.79 -5.77 13.49
C LEU A 160 -5.26 -5.84 13.05
N MET A 161 -5.48 -6.27 11.81
CA MET A 161 -6.81 -6.46 11.24
C MET A 161 -7.25 -7.91 11.35
N PHE A 162 -8.56 -8.12 11.49
CA PHE A 162 -9.19 -9.44 11.44
C PHE A 162 -10.53 -9.35 10.70
N GLY A 163 -11.04 -10.49 10.26
CA GLY A 163 -12.33 -10.62 9.59
C GLY A 163 -12.44 -11.96 8.89
N CYS A 164 -13.56 -12.20 8.22
CA CYS A 164 -13.73 -13.41 7.42
C CYS A 164 -12.79 -13.38 6.21
N ASP A 165 -12.15 -14.51 5.92
CA ASP A 165 -11.41 -14.66 4.67
C ASP A 165 -12.40 -14.64 3.51
N SER A 166 -12.44 -13.50 2.83
CA SER A 166 -13.29 -13.26 1.66
C SER A 166 -12.66 -13.81 0.37
N LEU A 167 -11.47 -14.43 0.48
CA LEU A 167 -10.70 -14.96 -0.65
C LEU A 167 -11.10 -16.40 -1.05
N GLY A 168 -12.05 -17.02 -0.33
CA GLY A 168 -12.55 -18.37 -0.62
C GLY A 168 -11.68 -19.46 -0.02
#